data_AF-A0A0F7M4E7-F1
#
_entry.id   AF-A0A0F7M4E7-F1
#
_cell.length_a   1.000
_cell.length_b   1.000
_cell.length_c   1.000
_cell.angle_alpha   90.00
_cell.angle_beta   90.00
_cell.angle_gamma   90.00
#
_symmetry.space_group_name_H-M   'P 1'
#
loop_
_entity.id
_entity.type
_entity.pdbx_description
1 polymer ?
#
loop_
_entity_poly.entity_id
_entity_poly.type
_entity_poly.pdbx_seq_one_letter_code
_entity_poly.pdbx_strand_id
1 'polypeptide(L)'
;MLASAQDEESGVLKVGVKAVAPFVVKSATGWSGLSVELWESIALQQGWQTEWVELDSAQSQIDALAAGEVDVAVGALSMTSEREAVMDFSHPFFTTGLGIATSVESSGWWALLAQLVSPAFLSAVGILAVLLFAVGGLLWLVEHKRNPEQFGGSLSQGIGNGFWWSAVTMTTVGYGDKAPVTKAGRLLATIWMFVSVITISSFTAAIASSVTVNSMTTAVTGLQDLNRVKTLVVAGSTAQQALTLRGIKSIEVTTAEEGLEALRNGTADALVYDEAVLRYLLKDGDAQLEVIEFAGSQQEYALGLREDFPQREALNQSLLAETQAASWQMTLQRYLGQQ
;
A
#
# COMPACT_ATOMS: atom_id res chain seq x y z
N MET A 1 -32.73 -58.45 16.22
CA MET A 1 -32.04 -58.09 14.96
C MET A 1 -32.70 -56.81 14.50
N LEU A 2 -32.10 -55.63 14.59
CA LEU A 2 -30.78 -55.27 14.09
C LEU A 2 -30.14 -54.25 15.03
N ALA A 3 -29.05 -54.66 15.67
CA ALA A 3 -27.97 -53.76 16.06
C ALA A 3 -26.91 -53.83 14.95
N SER A 4 -26.02 -52.84 14.88
CA SER A 4 -24.88 -52.65 13.98
C SER A 4 -25.15 -52.00 12.61
N ALA A 5 -25.03 -50.67 12.60
CA ALA A 5 -24.66 -49.85 11.44
C ALA A 5 -24.04 -48.50 11.90
N GLN A 6 -23.15 -48.55 12.91
CA GLN A 6 -22.33 -47.42 13.36
C GLN A 6 -20.91 -47.89 13.67
N ASP A 7 -20.36 -48.71 12.77
CA ASP A 7 -18.91 -48.98 12.69
C ASP A 7 -18.44 -48.52 11.30
N GLU A 8 -18.55 -47.22 11.03
CA GLU A 8 -17.86 -46.58 9.90
C GLU A 8 -16.62 -45.87 10.45
N GLU A 9 -15.47 -46.43 10.07
CA GLU A 9 -14.08 -46.09 10.39
C GLU A 9 -13.82 -44.68 10.95
N SER A 10 -13.48 -44.61 12.24
CA SER A 10 -12.71 -43.48 12.79
C SER A 10 -11.27 -43.53 12.28
N GLY A 11 -11.10 -43.26 10.98
CA GLY A 11 -9.81 -43.26 10.30
C GLY A 11 -8.91 -42.13 10.78
N VAL A 12 -7.65 -42.45 11.03
CA VAL A 12 -6.60 -41.43 11.19
C VAL A 12 -6.35 -40.81 9.81
N LEU A 13 -6.51 -39.49 9.70
CA LEU A 13 -6.25 -38.74 8.47
C LEU A 13 -4.86 -38.12 8.53
N LYS A 14 -4.09 -38.29 7.44
CA LYS A 14 -2.80 -37.62 7.28
C LYS A 14 -3.00 -36.22 6.74
N VAL A 15 -2.57 -35.22 7.51
CA VAL A 15 -2.83 -33.81 7.21
C VAL A 15 -1.54 -33.07 6.97
N GLY A 16 -1.31 -32.71 5.71
CA GLY A 16 -0.15 -31.95 5.25
C GLY A 16 -0.25 -30.47 5.65
N VAL A 17 0.77 -29.96 6.34
CA VAL A 17 0.85 -28.56 6.79
C VAL A 17 2.19 -27.93 6.45
N LYS A 18 2.13 -26.65 6.08
CA LYS A 18 3.29 -25.81 5.84
C LYS A 18 3.12 -24.51 6.60
N ALA A 19 4.17 -24.05 7.29
CA ALA A 19 4.12 -22.79 8.02
C ALA A 19 3.85 -21.60 7.06
N VAL A 20 2.80 -20.84 7.37
CA VAL A 20 2.39 -19.61 6.68
C VAL A 20 1.46 -18.83 7.61
N ALA A 21 2.02 -17.91 8.38
CA ALA A 21 1.22 -17.09 9.27
C ALA A 21 0.33 -16.11 8.45
N PRO A 22 -0.93 -15.85 8.87
CA PRO A 22 -1.60 -16.32 10.09
C PRO A 22 -2.32 -17.66 10.00
N PHE A 23 -2.32 -18.30 8.83
CA PHE A 23 -3.14 -19.49 8.56
C PHE A 23 -2.60 -20.74 9.25
N VAL A 24 -1.28 -20.91 9.24
CA VAL A 24 -0.57 -22.02 9.87
C VAL A 24 0.67 -21.46 10.55
N VAL A 25 0.69 -21.52 11.87
CA VAL A 25 1.77 -21.06 12.74
C VAL A 25 2.33 -22.27 13.46
N LYS A 26 3.65 -22.46 13.36
CA LYS A 26 4.34 -23.49 14.12
C LYS A 26 4.56 -23.00 15.55
N SER A 27 4.11 -23.76 16.54
CA SER A 27 4.30 -23.49 17.97
C SER A 27 5.11 -24.60 18.64
N ALA A 28 5.55 -24.39 19.89
CA ALA A 28 6.31 -25.38 20.64
C ALA A 28 5.51 -26.67 20.94
N THR A 29 4.17 -26.61 20.91
CA THR A 29 3.28 -27.70 21.28
C THR A 29 2.51 -28.29 20.10
N GLY A 30 2.75 -27.83 18.87
CA GLY A 30 2.03 -28.27 17.67
C GLY A 30 1.75 -27.12 16.69
N TRP A 31 0.71 -27.28 15.89
CA TRP A 31 0.28 -26.30 14.90
C TRP A 31 -0.85 -25.44 15.45
N SER A 32 -0.89 -24.18 15.06
CA SER A 32 -1.99 -23.27 15.33
C SER A 32 -2.23 -22.37 14.11
N GLY A 33 -3.16 -21.43 14.19
CA GLY A 33 -3.50 -20.54 13.08
C GLY A 33 -4.89 -20.77 12.53
N LEU A 34 -5.30 -19.89 11.63
CA LEU A 34 -6.68 -19.83 11.15
C LEU A 34 -7.14 -21.12 10.46
N SER A 35 -6.33 -21.68 9.55
CA SER A 35 -6.69 -22.92 8.83
C SER A 35 -6.59 -24.14 9.75
N VAL A 36 -5.69 -24.11 10.73
CA VAL A 36 -5.52 -25.19 11.71
C VAL A 36 -6.72 -25.26 12.67
N GLU A 37 -7.12 -24.12 13.26
CA GLU A 37 -8.30 -24.06 14.16
C GLU A 37 -9.57 -24.50 13.42
N LEU A 38 -9.70 -24.13 12.14
CA LEU A 38 -10.81 -24.56 11.29
C LEU A 38 -10.82 -26.09 11.10
N TRP A 39 -9.67 -26.67 10.72
CA TRP A 39 -9.53 -28.10 10.55
C TRP A 39 -9.81 -28.87 11.84
N GLU A 40 -9.23 -28.44 12.97
CA GLU A 40 -9.40 -29.09 14.26
C GLU A 40 -10.87 -29.07 14.72
N SER A 41 -11.61 -27.98 14.48
CA SER A 41 -13.05 -27.93 14.77
C SER A 41 -13.80 -28.99 13.95
N ILE A 42 -13.52 -29.07 12.65
CA ILE A 42 -14.20 -30.02 11.76
C ILE A 42 -13.85 -31.47 12.11
N ALA A 43 -12.56 -31.76 12.32
CA ALA A 43 -12.09 -33.10 12.70
C ALA A 43 -12.72 -33.55 14.02
N LEU A 44 -12.84 -32.64 15.00
CA LEU A 44 -13.50 -32.93 16.28
C LEU A 44 -15.00 -33.24 16.09
N GLN A 45 -15.71 -32.47 15.25
CA GLN A 45 -17.14 -32.69 14.96
C GLN A 45 -17.39 -34.04 14.28
N GLN A 46 -16.47 -34.46 13.41
CA GLN A 46 -16.56 -35.71 12.63
C GLN A 46 -15.94 -36.92 13.36
N GLY A 47 -15.27 -36.71 14.50
CA GLY A 47 -14.59 -37.77 15.24
C GLY A 47 -13.32 -38.30 14.55
N TRP A 48 -12.69 -37.51 13.68
CA TRP A 48 -11.47 -37.87 12.98
C TRP A 48 -10.22 -37.64 13.84
N GLN A 49 -9.24 -38.54 13.72
CA GLN A 49 -7.92 -38.35 14.30
C GLN A 49 -6.99 -37.72 13.25
N THR A 50 -6.16 -36.77 13.66
CA THR A 50 -5.24 -36.07 12.77
C THR A 50 -3.81 -36.49 13.01
N GLU A 51 -3.13 -36.96 11.97
CA GLU A 51 -1.67 -37.13 11.92
C GLU A 51 -1.08 -35.98 11.09
N TRP A 52 -0.37 -35.07 11.74
CA TRP A 52 0.23 -33.92 11.07
C TRP A 52 1.51 -34.31 10.32
N VAL A 53 1.58 -33.96 9.04
CA VAL A 53 2.76 -34.15 8.18
C VAL A 53 3.29 -32.77 7.80
N GLU A 54 4.48 -32.42 8.26
CA GLU A 54 5.12 -31.15 7.93
C GLU A 54 5.71 -31.17 6.52
N LEU A 55 5.46 -30.11 5.75
CA LEU A 55 5.90 -29.95 4.36
C LEU A 55 6.53 -28.57 4.17
N ASP A 56 7.48 -28.48 3.24
CA ASP A 56 8.36 -27.31 3.10
C ASP A 56 7.74 -26.17 2.28
N SER A 57 6.83 -26.50 1.36
CA SER A 57 6.24 -25.55 0.40
C SER A 57 4.80 -25.87 0.04
N ALA A 58 4.12 -24.90 -0.59
CA ALA A 58 2.81 -25.15 -1.18
C ALA A 58 2.88 -26.19 -2.31
N GLN A 59 3.97 -26.21 -3.09
CA GLN A 59 4.19 -27.21 -4.13
C GLN A 59 4.28 -28.61 -3.53
N SER A 60 5.04 -28.80 -2.44
CA SER A 60 5.10 -30.10 -1.76
C SER A 60 3.76 -30.54 -1.15
N GLN A 61 2.88 -29.61 -0.76
CA GLN A 61 1.51 -29.97 -0.35
C GLN A 61 0.71 -30.54 -1.52
N ILE A 62 0.82 -29.93 -2.70
CA ILE A 62 0.15 -30.39 -3.92
C ILE A 62 0.70 -31.75 -4.34
N ASP A 63 2.03 -31.90 -4.37
CA ASP A 63 2.69 -33.14 -4.78
C ASP A 63 2.34 -34.30 -3.83
N ALA A 64 2.30 -34.05 -2.51
CA ALA A 64 1.94 -35.05 -1.50
C ALA A 64 0.47 -35.48 -1.60
N LEU A 65 -0.45 -34.57 -1.91
CA LEU A 65 -1.86 -34.89 -2.16
C LEU A 65 -2.03 -35.73 -3.42
N ALA A 66 -1.36 -35.33 -4.52
CA ALA A 66 -1.39 -36.04 -5.79
C ALA A 66 -0.79 -37.45 -5.67
N ALA A 67 0.23 -37.62 -4.83
CA ALA A 67 0.84 -38.92 -4.53
C ALA A 67 0.04 -39.77 -3.51
N GLY A 68 -0.99 -39.20 -2.88
CA GLY A 68 -1.75 -39.85 -1.80
C GLY A 68 -0.94 -40.07 -0.52
N GLU A 69 0.14 -39.33 -0.32
CA GLU A 69 0.96 -39.39 0.89
C GLU A 69 0.27 -38.72 2.08
N VAL A 70 -0.57 -37.72 1.79
CA VAL A 70 -1.48 -37.05 2.72
C VAL A 70 -2.91 -37.07 2.17
N ASP A 71 -3.90 -37.09 3.06
CA ASP A 71 -5.32 -37.08 2.70
C ASP A 71 -5.85 -35.66 2.49
N VAL A 72 -5.38 -34.74 3.33
CA VAL A 72 -5.81 -33.34 3.36
C VAL A 72 -4.60 -32.43 3.50
N ALA A 73 -4.59 -31.29 2.82
CA ALA A 73 -3.62 -30.22 3.04
C ALA A 73 -4.31 -29.00 3.66
N VAL A 74 -3.82 -28.62 4.83
CA VAL A 74 -4.30 -27.46 5.59
C VAL A 74 -3.31 -26.32 5.41
N GLY A 75 -3.83 -25.16 5.01
CA GLY A 75 -3.01 -23.96 4.87
C GLY A 75 -3.70 -22.82 4.13
N ALA A 76 -2.91 -22.06 3.40
CA ALA A 76 -3.31 -20.94 2.56
C ALA A 76 -3.26 -21.38 1.08
N LEU A 77 -4.04 -22.41 0.73
CA LEU A 77 -4.02 -22.99 -0.63
C LEU A 77 -5.06 -22.31 -1.52
N SER A 78 -4.58 -21.46 -2.43
CA SER A 78 -5.40 -20.88 -3.48
C SER A 78 -5.95 -21.96 -4.42
N MET A 79 -7.24 -21.88 -4.71
CA MET A 79 -7.92 -22.67 -5.73
C MET A 79 -7.49 -22.19 -7.12
N THR A 80 -6.92 -23.08 -7.93
CA THR A 80 -6.57 -22.81 -9.33
C THR A 80 -6.92 -24.01 -10.20
N SER A 81 -7.19 -23.78 -11.48
CA SER A 81 -7.49 -24.86 -12.43
C SER A 81 -6.32 -25.82 -12.63
N GLU A 82 -5.08 -25.34 -12.52
CA GLU A 82 -3.88 -26.18 -12.61
C GLU A 82 -3.76 -27.11 -11.41
N ARG A 83 -4.11 -26.65 -10.19
CA ARG A 83 -4.09 -27.47 -8.98
C ARG A 83 -5.25 -28.46 -8.96
N GLU A 84 -6.46 -28.04 -9.34
CA GLU A 84 -7.64 -28.92 -9.42
C GLU A 84 -7.45 -30.07 -10.44
N ALA A 85 -6.50 -29.94 -11.37
CA ALA A 85 -6.21 -31.01 -12.33
C ALA A 85 -5.41 -32.19 -11.74
N VAL A 86 -4.87 -32.06 -10.53
CA VAL A 86 -4.01 -33.08 -9.87
C VAL A 86 -4.39 -33.36 -8.42
N MET A 87 -5.38 -32.64 -7.88
CA MET A 87 -5.91 -32.76 -6.53
C MET A 87 -7.32 -32.16 -6.49
N ASP A 88 -8.09 -32.45 -5.45
CA ASP A 88 -9.43 -31.88 -5.25
C ASP A 88 -9.38 -30.72 -4.23
N PHE A 89 -10.38 -29.83 -4.28
CA PHE A 89 -10.63 -28.83 -3.23
C PHE A 89 -11.91 -29.09 -2.42
N SER A 90 -11.90 -28.66 -1.15
CA SER A 90 -13.11 -28.40 -0.38
C SER A 90 -13.86 -27.16 -0.93
N HIS A 91 -15.01 -26.82 -0.34
CA HIS A 91 -15.54 -25.47 -0.49
C HIS A 91 -14.53 -24.42 0.01
N PRO A 92 -14.55 -23.19 -0.55
CA PRO A 92 -13.67 -22.14 -0.08
C PRO A 92 -14.11 -21.65 1.31
N PHE A 93 -13.13 -21.32 2.15
CA PHE A 93 -13.36 -20.80 3.51
C PHE A 93 -12.85 -19.37 3.71
N PHE A 94 -12.05 -18.86 2.79
CA PHE A 94 -11.49 -17.51 2.86
C PHE A 94 -11.28 -16.93 1.46
N THR A 95 -11.58 -15.64 1.28
CA THR A 95 -11.36 -14.91 0.04
C THR A 95 -10.30 -13.85 0.27
N THR A 96 -9.33 -13.76 -0.64
CA THR A 96 -8.22 -12.82 -0.57
C THR A 96 -7.79 -12.38 -1.97
N GLY A 97 -6.63 -11.75 -2.08
CA GLY A 97 -5.99 -11.43 -3.34
C GLY A 97 -4.47 -11.45 -3.20
N LEU A 98 -3.80 -11.00 -4.24
CA LEU A 98 -2.36 -10.71 -4.18
C LEU A 98 -2.14 -9.26 -3.72
N GLY A 99 -1.09 -9.07 -2.95
CA GLY A 99 -0.59 -7.76 -2.55
C GLY A 99 0.79 -7.49 -3.15
N ILE A 100 1.12 -6.22 -3.26
CA ILE A 100 2.45 -5.73 -3.58
C ILE A 100 2.95 -5.00 -2.32
N ALA A 101 3.94 -5.58 -1.64
CA ALA A 101 4.67 -4.90 -0.59
C ALA A 101 5.79 -4.05 -1.21
N THR A 102 5.95 -2.81 -0.75
CA THR A 102 6.91 -1.83 -1.28
C THR A 102 7.34 -0.85 -0.20
N SER A 103 8.49 -0.21 -0.36
CA SER A 103 9.00 0.80 0.58
C SER A 103 8.30 2.15 0.41
N VAL A 104 7.84 2.72 1.52
CA VAL A 104 7.36 4.10 1.59
C VAL A 104 8.58 5.03 1.62
N GLU A 105 8.85 5.75 0.53
CA GLU A 105 9.96 6.71 0.51
C GLU A 105 9.68 7.90 1.44
N SER A 106 10.53 8.07 2.46
CA SER A 106 10.49 9.21 3.40
C SER A 106 11.32 10.42 2.92
N SER A 107 11.46 10.60 1.60
CA SER A 107 12.33 11.60 0.95
C SER A 107 11.74 13.03 0.91
N GLY A 108 10.76 13.35 1.74
CA GLY A 108 9.93 14.54 1.61
C GLY A 108 10.69 15.86 1.55
N TRP A 109 11.69 16.08 2.41
CA TRP A 109 12.34 17.39 2.53
C TRP A 109 13.39 17.70 1.44
N TRP A 110 14.07 16.69 0.89
CA TRP A 110 14.93 16.87 -0.26
C TRP A 110 14.14 17.13 -1.54
N ALA A 111 13.00 16.45 -1.71
CA ALA A 111 12.07 16.74 -2.79
C ALA A 111 11.51 18.17 -2.70
N LEU A 112 11.21 18.65 -1.48
CA LEU A 112 10.80 20.04 -1.25
C LEU A 112 11.90 21.04 -1.67
N LEU A 113 13.16 20.79 -1.30
CA LEU A 113 14.27 21.67 -1.68
C LEU A 113 14.53 21.65 -3.19
N ALA A 114 14.47 20.49 -3.83
CA ALA A 114 14.60 20.38 -5.28
C ALA A 114 13.50 21.16 -6.01
N GLN A 115 12.27 21.17 -5.48
CA GLN A 115 11.14 21.88 -6.07
C GLN A 115 11.32 23.41 -6.03
N LEU A 116 11.94 23.95 -4.97
CA LEU A 116 12.29 25.37 -4.87
C LEU A 116 13.37 25.81 -5.88
N VAL A 117 14.04 24.86 -6.54
CA VAL A 117 15.03 25.13 -7.61
C VAL A 117 14.50 24.70 -8.98
N SER A 118 13.24 24.22 -9.06
CA SER A 118 12.66 23.79 -10.34
C SER A 118 12.52 24.96 -11.33
N PRO A 119 12.67 24.73 -12.65
CA PRO A 119 12.49 25.77 -13.65
C PRO A 119 11.12 26.47 -13.56
N ALA A 120 10.07 25.72 -13.22
CA ALA A 120 8.73 26.26 -13.02
C ALA A 120 8.69 27.22 -11.82
N PHE A 121 9.25 26.83 -10.67
CA PHE A 121 9.32 27.68 -9.49
C PHE A 121 10.16 28.95 -9.75
N LEU A 122 11.34 28.81 -10.34
CA LEU A 122 12.19 29.94 -10.71
C LEU A 122 11.49 30.88 -11.71
N SER A 123 10.72 30.34 -12.66
CA SER A 123 9.93 31.16 -13.58
C SER A 123 8.81 31.90 -12.87
N ALA A 124 8.12 31.30 -11.89
CA ALA A 124 7.08 31.94 -11.10
C ALA A 124 7.65 33.06 -10.23
N VAL A 125 8.78 32.82 -9.56
CA VAL A 125 9.52 33.85 -8.80
C VAL A 125 9.97 34.98 -9.72
N GLY A 126 10.45 34.67 -10.92
CA GLY A 126 10.84 35.65 -11.93
C GLY A 126 9.68 36.52 -12.39
N ILE A 127 8.54 35.91 -12.74
CA ILE A 127 7.30 36.62 -13.10
C ILE A 127 6.85 37.54 -11.97
N LEU A 128 6.92 37.04 -10.73
CA LEU A 128 6.55 37.83 -9.57
C LEU A 128 7.48 39.03 -9.37
N ALA A 129 8.79 38.84 -9.50
CA ALA A 129 9.76 39.92 -9.43
C ALA A 129 9.48 40.98 -10.50
N VAL A 130 9.22 40.58 -11.74
CA VAL A 130 8.83 41.50 -12.83
C VAL A 130 7.58 42.28 -12.48
N LEU A 131 6.56 41.64 -11.91
CA LEU A 131 5.32 42.30 -11.47
C LEU A 131 5.58 43.33 -10.37
N LEU A 132 6.40 43.01 -9.36
CA LEU A 132 6.80 43.93 -8.30
C LEU A 132 7.54 45.16 -8.85
N PHE A 133 8.45 44.95 -9.80
CA PHE A 133 9.15 46.06 -10.48
C PHE A 133 8.19 46.90 -11.32
N ALA A 134 7.24 46.29 -12.02
CA ALA A 134 6.26 46.99 -12.83
C ALA A 134 5.36 47.88 -11.96
N VAL A 135 4.79 47.33 -10.89
CA VAL A 135 3.90 48.08 -9.98
C VAL A 135 4.68 49.13 -9.19
N GLY A 136 5.88 48.80 -8.71
CA GLY A 136 6.77 49.76 -8.07
C GLY A 136 7.15 50.92 -8.99
N GLY A 137 7.44 50.64 -10.26
CA GLY A 137 7.71 51.64 -11.29
C GLY A 137 6.49 52.51 -11.61
N LEU A 138 5.30 51.92 -11.71
CA LEU A 138 4.04 52.67 -11.88
C LEU A 138 3.76 53.60 -10.70
N LEU A 139 3.96 53.11 -9.47
CA LEU A 139 3.78 53.93 -8.28
C LEU A 139 4.78 55.08 -8.27
N TRP A 140 6.05 54.80 -8.57
CA TRP A 140 7.08 55.82 -8.69
C TRP A 140 6.69 56.88 -9.73
N LEU A 141 6.25 56.51 -10.93
CA LEU A 141 5.80 57.47 -11.96
C LEU A 141 4.70 58.41 -11.45
N VAL A 142 3.78 57.90 -10.62
CA VAL A 142 2.67 58.67 -10.05
C VAL A 142 3.13 59.57 -8.88
N GLU A 143 4.03 59.07 -8.04
CA GLU A 143 4.39 59.71 -6.77
C GLU A 143 5.67 60.57 -6.85
N HIS A 144 6.61 60.32 -7.76
CA HIS A 144 7.95 60.94 -7.78
C HIS A 144 7.96 62.49 -7.72
N LYS A 145 6.96 63.15 -8.30
CA LYS A 145 6.85 64.63 -8.32
C LYS A 145 6.15 65.21 -7.09
N ARG A 146 5.24 64.44 -6.47
CA ARG A 146 4.37 64.93 -5.38
C ARG A 146 4.73 64.36 -4.01
N ASN A 147 5.56 63.33 -3.98
CA ASN A 147 6.12 62.70 -2.79
C ASN A 147 7.63 62.42 -2.99
N PRO A 148 8.45 63.47 -3.23
CA PRO A 148 9.88 63.31 -3.51
C PRO A 148 10.67 62.80 -2.29
N GLU A 149 10.15 62.99 -1.08
CA GLU A 149 10.81 62.51 0.15
C GLU A 149 10.87 60.99 0.21
N GLN A 150 9.84 60.29 -0.30
CA GLN A 150 9.76 58.82 -0.25
C GLN A 150 10.05 58.14 -1.59
N PHE A 151 9.74 58.80 -2.71
CA PHE A 151 9.87 58.24 -4.06
C PHE A 151 10.74 59.10 -5.01
N GLY A 152 11.45 60.09 -4.48
CA GLY A 152 12.38 60.92 -5.25
C GLY A 152 13.80 60.33 -5.36
N GLY A 153 14.76 61.17 -5.73
CA GLY A 153 16.15 60.79 -5.97
C GLY A 153 16.44 60.47 -7.44
N SER A 154 17.55 59.76 -7.69
CA SER A 154 17.90 59.27 -9.02
C SER A 154 16.90 58.22 -9.51
N LEU A 155 16.87 57.97 -10.83
CA LEU A 155 15.92 57.03 -11.45
C LEU A 155 15.96 55.62 -10.81
N SER A 156 17.15 55.11 -10.50
CA SER A 156 17.30 53.81 -9.85
C SER A 156 16.84 53.80 -8.39
N GLN A 157 17.07 54.89 -7.65
CA GLN A 157 16.61 55.04 -6.27
C GLN A 157 15.08 55.11 -6.20
N GLY A 158 14.45 55.87 -7.08
CA GLY A 158 13.00 56.00 -7.14
C GLY A 158 12.28 54.69 -7.50
N ILE A 159 12.77 53.99 -8.52
CA ILE A 159 12.23 52.67 -8.91
C ILE A 159 12.50 51.63 -7.82
N GLY A 160 13.69 51.65 -7.19
CA GLY A 160 14.02 50.77 -6.07
C GLY A 160 13.12 51.01 -4.85
N ASN A 161 12.80 52.27 -4.53
CA ASN A 161 11.86 52.64 -3.48
C ASN A 161 10.43 52.18 -3.79
N GLY A 162 10.00 52.28 -5.05
CA GLY A 162 8.71 51.75 -5.52
C GLY A 162 8.64 50.22 -5.42
N PHE A 163 9.69 49.52 -5.84
CA PHE A 163 9.81 48.06 -5.70
C PHE A 163 9.76 47.64 -4.23
N TRP A 164 10.55 48.30 -3.37
CA TRP A 164 10.56 48.03 -1.93
C TRP A 164 9.17 48.18 -1.31
N TRP A 165 8.47 49.27 -1.63
CA TRP A 165 7.09 49.48 -1.19
C TRP A 165 6.15 48.38 -1.69
N SER A 166 6.27 48.01 -2.98
CA SER A 166 5.43 46.97 -3.59
C SER A 166 5.65 45.62 -2.91
N ALA A 167 6.91 45.27 -2.62
CA ALA A 167 7.29 44.04 -1.93
C ALA A 167 6.78 44.01 -0.49
N VAL A 168 7.00 45.08 0.30
CA VAL A 168 6.54 45.18 1.71
C VAL A 168 5.01 45.16 1.82
N THR A 169 4.33 45.78 0.85
CA THR A 169 2.86 45.73 0.77
C THR A 169 2.38 44.35 0.40
N MET A 170 3.07 43.68 -0.55
CA MET A 170 2.70 42.36 -1.00
C MET A 170 2.83 41.34 0.13
N THR A 171 3.98 41.33 0.81
CA THR A 171 4.25 40.42 1.94
C THR A 171 3.42 40.71 3.18
N THR A 172 2.51 41.69 3.13
CA THR A 172 1.64 42.12 4.24
C THR A 172 2.39 42.64 5.47
N VAL A 173 3.72 42.84 5.37
CA VAL A 173 4.56 43.32 6.48
C VAL A 173 4.23 44.77 6.82
N GLY A 174 4.04 45.61 5.79
CA GLY A 174 3.44 46.94 5.95
C GLY A 174 4.18 47.86 6.92
N TYR A 175 5.51 47.96 6.84
CA TYR A 175 6.32 48.84 7.71
C TYR A 175 5.83 50.30 7.75
N GLY A 176 5.14 50.76 6.70
CA GLY A 176 4.61 52.13 6.62
C GLY A 176 5.69 53.19 6.39
N ASP A 177 6.92 52.76 6.09
CA ASP A 177 8.07 53.62 5.81
C ASP A 177 7.92 54.40 4.48
N LYS A 178 7.13 53.84 3.55
CA LYS A 178 6.74 54.47 2.28
C LYS A 178 5.25 54.31 2.05
N ALA A 179 4.58 55.35 1.58
CA ALA A 179 3.16 55.35 1.30
C ALA A 179 2.79 56.40 0.24
N PRO A 180 1.89 56.09 -0.71
CA PRO A 180 1.43 57.07 -1.68
C PRO A 180 0.58 58.15 -1.03
N VAL A 181 0.84 59.41 -1.39
CA VAL A 181 0.07 60.56 -0.90
C VAL A 181 -0.94 61.04 -1.94
N THR A 182 -0.75 60.72 -3.22
CA THR A 182 -1.66 61.16 -4.27
C THR A 182 -2.93 60.29 -4.34
N LYS A 183 -4.04 60.88 -4.80
CA LYS A 183 -5.29 60.13 -5.01
C LYS A 183 -5.12 58.95 -5.97
N ALA A 184 -4.35 59.16 -7.05
CA ALA A 184 -4.06 58.12 -8.03
C ALA A 184 -3.15 57.02 -7.46
N GLY A 185 -2.11 57.38 -6.70
CA GLY A 185 -1.22 56.42 -6.05
C GLY A 185 -1.93 55.59 -4.98
N ARG A 186 -2.87 56.20 -4.24
CA ARG A 186 -3.73 55.46 -3.29
C ARG A 186 -4.65 54.47 -3.98
N LEU A 187 -5.29 54.86 -5.09
CA LEU A 187 -6.12 53.95 -5.88
C LEU A 187 -5.30 52.77 -6.42
N LEU A 188 -4.12 53.05 -6.98
CA LEU A 188 -3.18 52.02 -7.46
C LEU A 188 -2.77 51.09 -6.32
N ALA A 189 -2.47 51.64 -5.14
CA ALA A 189 -2.10 50.87 -3.98
C ALA A 189 -3.23 49.97 -3.46
N THR A 190 -4.47 50.45 -3.44
CA THR A 190 -5.63 49.63 -3.07
C THR A 190 -5.79 48.45 -4.03
N ILE A 191 -5.69 48.66 -5.34
CA ILE A 191 -5.74 47.57 -6.33
C ILE A 191 -4.60 46.59 -6.10
N TRP A 192 -3.38 47.10 -5.88
CA TRP A 192 -2.20 46.27 -5.63
C TRP A 192 -2.35 45.40 -4.38
N MET A 193 -2.94 45.92 -3.29
CA MET A 193 -3.18 45.15 -2.07
C MET A 193 -4.07 43.93 -2.34
N PHE A 194 -5.15 44.07 -3.10
CA PHE A 194 -6.02 42.92 -3.45
C PHE A 194 -5.29 41.91 -4.33
N VAL A 195 -4.58 42.37 -5.36
CA VAL A 195 -3.79 41.49 -6.25
C VAL A 195 -2.72 40.74 -5.46
N SER A 196 -2.07 41.42 -4.52
CA SER A 196 -1.02 40.85 -3.67
C SER A 196 -1.53 39.69 -2.83
N VAL A 197 -2.68 39.87 -2.15
CA VAL A 197 -3.28 38.80 -1.32
C VAL A 197 -3.62 37.58 -2.17
N ILE A 198 -4.25 37.78 -3.33
CA ILE A 198 -4.59 36.67 -4.25
C ILE A 198 -3.32 35.95 -4.71
N THR A 199 -2.27 36.70 -5.03
CA THR A 199 -1.00 36.16 -5.53
C THR A 199 -0.28 35.33 -4.47
N ILE A 200 -0.17 35.83 -3.23
CA ILE A 200 0.42 35.08 -2.11
C ILE A 200 -0.39 33.83 -1.81
N SER A 201 -1.71 33.93 -1.70
CA SER A 201 -2.56 32.77 -1.44
C SER A 201 -2.42 31.69 -2.51
N SER A 202 -2.35 32.08 -3.79
CA SER A 202 -2.16 31.15 -4.91
C SER A 202 -0.79 30.47 -4.86
N PHE A 203 0.26 31.22 -4.51
CA PHE A 203 1.61 30.69 -4.38
C PHE A 203 1.73 29.69 -3.21
N THR A 204 1.16 30.02 -2.05
CA THR A 204 1.09 29.12 -0.90
C THR A 204 0.30 27.85 -1.23
N ALA A 205 -0.84 27.98 -1.93
CA ALA A 205 -1.63 26.83 -2.37
C ALA A 205 -0.86 25.92 -3.35
N ALA A 206 -0.09 26.51 -4.27
CA ALA A 206 0.73 25.75 -5.21
C ALA A 206 1.84 24.95 -4.50
N ILE A 207 2.53 25.56 -3.52
CA ILE A 207 3.53 24.85 -2.70
C ILE A 207 2.87 23.72 -1.92
N ALA A 208 1.76 24.00 -1.22
CA ALA A 208 1.05 22.99 -0.44
C ALA A 208 0.60 21.80 -1.30
N SER A 209 0.01 22.06 -2.48
CA SER A 209 -0.39 21.01 -3.42
C SER A 209 0.80 20.17 -3.90
N SER A 210 1.95 20.79 -4.16
CA SER A 210 3.17 20.07 -4.57
C SER A 210 3.71 19.16 -3.47
N VAL A 211 3.63 19.59 -2.20
CA VAL A 211 4.04 18.76 -1.05
C VAL A 211 3.15 17.52 -0.97
N THR A 212 1.84 17.70 -1.06
CA THR A 212 0.87 16.61 -0.96
C THR A 212 1.02 15.57 -2.06
N VAL A 213 1.28 15.99 -3.31
CA VAL A 213 1.49 15.06 -4.43
C VAL A 213 2.77 14.24 -4.25
N ASN A 214 3.85 14.86 -3.77
CA ASN A 214 5.16 14.19 -3.66
C ASN A 214 5.33 13.37 -2.37
N SER A 215 4.52 13.61 -1.33
CA SER A 215 4.48 12.74 -0.13
C SER A 215 3.82 11.38 -0.39
N MET A 216 3.32 11.14 -1.62
CA MET A 216 2.68 9.89 -2.04
C MET A 216 3.57 9.10 -3.03
N THR A 217 4.85 9.45 -3.16
CA THR A 217 5.75 8.83 -4.16
C THR A 217 6.38 7.56 -3.63
N THR A 218 5.58 6.50 -3.50
CA THR A 218 6.13 5.15 -3.45
C THR A 218 6.68 4.82 -4.84
N ALA A 219 7.87 4.23 -4.94
CA ALA A 219 8.47 3.86 -6.24
C ALA A 219 7.57 2.89 -7.05
N VAL A 220 6.67 2.19 -6.36
CA VAL A 220 5.72 1.24 -6.91
C VAL A 220 4.32 1.63 -6.45
N THR A 221 3.50 2.11 -7.39
CA THR A 221 2.11 2.53 -7.13
C THR A 221 1.09 1.52 -7.62
N GLY A 222 1.55 0.48 -8.33
CA GLY A 222 0.72 -0.64 -8.74
C GLY A 222 1.41 -1.57 -9.73
N LEU A 223 0.59 -2.46 -10.30
CA LEU A 223 1.02 -3.55 -11.19
C LEU A 223 1.91 -3.10 -12.37
N GLN A 224 1.62 -1.94 -12.95
CA GLN A 224 2.33 -1.43 -14.13
C GLN A 224 3.78 -0.98 -13.85
N ASP A 225 4.12 -0.69 -12.60
CA ASP A 225 5.48 -0.29 -12.21
C ASP A 225 6.40 -1.50 -12.04
N LEU A 226 5.85 -2.70 -11.78
CA LEU A 226 6.61 -3.93 -11.50
C LEU A 226 7.58 -4.33 -12.62
N ASN A 227 7.30 -3.94 -13.86
CA ASN A 227 8.19 -4.19 -15.01
C ASN A 227 9.46 -3.32 -15.03
N ARG A 228 9.48 -2.25 -14.23
CA ARG A 228 10.54 -1.24 -14.23
C ARG A 228 11.41 -1.29 -12.98
N VAL A 229 11.04 -2.13 -12.02
CA VAL A 229 11.66 -2.21 -10.70
C VAL A 229 12.10 -3.66 -10.41
N LYS A 230 12.92 -3.83 -9.37
CA LYS A 230 13.37 -5.14 -8.92
C LYS A 230 12.28 -5.82 -8.08
N THR A 231 11.46 -6.61 -8.76
CA THR A 231 10.32 -7.33 -8.18
C THR A 231 10.73 -8.71 -7.65
N LEU A 232 10.40 -9.01 -6.40
CA LEU A 232 10.54 -10.31 -5.76
C LEU A 232 9.20 -11.06 -5.77
N VAL A 233 9.26 -12.38 -5.74
CA VAL A 233 8.10 -13.26 -5.62
C VAL A 233 8.45 -14.53 -4.88
N VAL A 234 7.53 -15.07 -4.08
CA VAL A 234 7.76 -16.36 -3.42
C VAL A 234 7.63 -17.50 -4.44
N ALA A 235 8.62 -18.39 -4.49
CA ALA A 235 8.62 -19.52 -5.41
C ALA A 235 7.44 -20.48 -5.18
N GLY A 236 6.85 -21.00 -6.26
CA GLY A 236 5.71 -21.93 -6.22
C GLY A 236 4.38 -21.29 -5.78
N SER A 237 4.32 -19.96 -5.72
CA SER A 237 3.12 -19.23 -5.31
C SER A 237 2.22 -18.86 -6.51
N THR A 238 0.95 -18.58 -6.23
CA THR A 238 0.04 -18.00 -7.24
C THR A 238 0.49 -16.61 -7.70
N ALA A 239 1.26 -15.88 -6.87
CA ALA A 239 1.90 -14.64 -7.28
C ALA A 239 2.92 -14.84 -8.40
N GLN A 240 3.75 -15.89 -8.33
CA GLN A 240 4.72 -16.23 -9.37
C GLN A 240 4.02 -16.51 -10.70
N GLN A 241 2.94 -17.30 -10.65
CA GLN A 241 2.11 -17.57 -11.83
C GLN A 241 1.47 -16.30 -12.39
N ALA A 242 0.92 -15.45 -11.52
CA ALA A 242 0.28 -14.19 -11.91
C ALA A 242 1.24 -13.20 -12.59
N LEU A 243 2.50 -13.15 -12.14
CA LEU A 243 3.55 -12.35 -12.77
C LEU A 243 4.00 -12.96 -14.11
N THR A 244 4.21 -14.28 -14.14
CA THR A 244 4.62 -15.01 -15.34
C THR A 244 3.62 -14.86 -16.48
N LEU A 245 2.32 -15.01 -16.20
CA LEU A 245 1.25 -14.83 -17.19
C LEU A 245 1.19 -13.42 -17.77
N ARG A 246 1.66 -12.41 -17.01
CA ARG A 246 1.70 -11.01 -17.42
C ARG A 246 3.05 -10.61 -18.04
N GLY A 247 3.99 -11.56 -18.16
CA GLY A 247 5.34 -11.30 -18.67
C GLY A 247 6.19 -10.40 -17.77
N ILE A 248 5.83 -10.28 -16.49
CA ILE A 248 6.57 -9.48 -15.52
C ILE A 248 7.75 -10.31 -15.00
N LYS A 249 8.96 -9.76 -15.10
CA LYS A 249 10.17 -10.40 -14.59
C LYS A 249 10.23 -10.28 -13.07
N SER A 250 10.49 -11.39 -12.38
CA SER A 250 10.64 -11.43 -10.94
C SER A 250 11.82 -12.29 -10.52
N ILE A 251 12.33 -12.03 -9.31
CA ILE A 251 13.36 -12.81 -8.65
C ILE A 251 12.68 -13.64 -7.56
N GLU A 252 12.96 -14.93 -7.54
CA GLU A 252 12.35 -15.85 -6.60
C GLU A 252 13.02 -15.77 -5.23
N VAL A 253 12.21 -15.73 -4.18
CA VAL A 253 12.59 -15.89 -2.77
C VAL A 253 11.86 -17.09 -2.17
N THR A 254 12.34 -17.60 -1.05
CA THR A 254 11.76 -18.80 -0.43
C THR A 254 10.57 -18.46 0.44
N THR A 255 10.62 -17.32 1.14
CA THR A 255 9.58 -16.89 2.07
C THR A 255 9.21 -15.42 1.90
N ALA A 256 8.04 -15.04 2.39
CA ALA A 256 7.60 -13.65 2.37
C ALA A 256 8.49 -12.78 3.28
N GLU A 257 8.94 -13.33 4.40
CA GLU A 257 9.82 -12.66 5.36
C GLU A 257 11.17 -12.31 4.73
N GLU A 258 11.77 -13.22 3.96
CA GLU A 258 12.99 -12.98 3.18
C GLU A 258 12.78 -11.81 2.20
N GLY A 259 11.66 -11.82 1.48
CA GLY A 259 11.31 -10.75 0.56
C GLY A 259 11.11 -9.39 1.25
N LEU A 260 10.42 -9.37 2.39
CA LEU A 260 10.21 -8.15 3.18
C LEU A 260 11.52 -7.60 3.75
N GLU A 261 12.44 -8.46 4.18
CA GLU A 261 13.77 -8.05 4.61
C GLU A 261 14.58 -7.43 3.46
N ALA A 262 14.48 -8.00 2.26
CA ALA A 262 15.14 -7.45 1.08
C ALA A 262 14.62 -6.04 0.72
N LEU A 263 13.33 -5.76 0.93
CA LEU A 263 12.73 -4.42 0.79
C LEU A 263 13.29 -3.45 1.83
N ARG A 264 13.34 -3.86 3.11
CA ARG A 264 13.90 -3.02 4.20
C ARG A 264 15.36 -2.64 3.95
N ASN A 265 16.13 -3.57 3.39
CA ASN A 265 17.54 -3.36 3.06
C ASN A 265 17.75 -2.56 1.75
N GLY A 266 16.67 -2.17 1.04
CA GLY A 266 16.74 -1.47 -0.25
C GLY A 266 17.38 -2.30 -1.36
N THR A 267 17.40 -3.63 -1.21
CA THR A 267 17.98 -4.55 -2.20
C THR A 267 16.95 -5.00 -3.25
N ALA A 268 15.68 -4.71 -3.03
CA ALA A 268 14.58 -4.87 -3.97
C ALA A 268 13.54 -3.78 -3.74
N ASP A 269 12.67 -3.55 -4.73
CA ASP A 269 11.71 -2.45 -4.74
C ASP A 269 10.27 -2.91 -4.47
N ALA A 270 9.95 -4.16 -4.86
CA ALA A 270 8.64 -4.76 -4.64
C ALA A 270 8.73 -6.23 -4.27
N LEU A 271 7.79 -6.70 -3.44
CA LEU A 271 7.50 -8.11 -3.21
C LEU A 271 6.03 -8.36 -3.56
N VAL A 272 5.76 -9.28 -4.48
CA VAL A 272 4.39 -9.72 -4.77
C VAL A 272 4.14 -11.05 -4.07
N TYR A 273 3.13 -11.07 -3.21
CA TYR A 273 2.71 -12.27 -2.51
C TYR A 273 1.26 -12.17 -2.06
N ASP A 274 0.77 -13.15 -1.30
CA ASP A 274 -0.58 -13.11 -0.74
C ASP A 274 -0.83 -11.87 0.13
N GLU A 275 -1.92 -11.17 -0.12
CA GLU A 275 -2.24 -9.92 0.57
C GLU A 275 -2.49 -10.14 2.06
N ALA A 276 -3.25 -11.16 2.44
CA ALA A 276 -3.57 -11.44 3.83
C ALA A 276 -2.30 -11.79 4.62
N VAL A 277 -1.38 -12.55 4.02
CA VAL A 277 -0.08 -12.84 4.63
C VAL A 277 0.76 -11.58 4.76
N LEU A 278 0.89 -10.75 3.71
CA LEU A 278 1.68 -9.52 3.76
C LEU A 278 1.15 -8.54 4.82
N ARG A 279 -0.17 -8.31 4.86
CA ARG A 279 -0.79 -7.45 5.88
C ARG A 279 -0.58 -7.97 7.29
N TYR A 280 -0.67 -9.29 7.47
CA TYR A 280 -0.40 -9.90 8.78
C TYR A 280 1.05 -9.71 9.21
N LEU A 281 2.02 -9.93 8.31
CA LEU A 281 3.45 -9.78 8.62
C LEU A 281 3.84 -8.33 8.93
N LEU A 282 3.07 -7.35 8.44
CA LEU A 282 3.31 -5.92 8.67
C LEU A 282 2.40 -5.30 9.74
N LYS A 283 1.55 -6.10 10.39
CA LYS A 283 0.54 -5.62 11.37
C LYS A 283 1.17 -4.91 12.58
N ASP A 284 2.39 -5.30 12.98
CA ASP A 284 3.06 -4.82 14.20
C ASP A 284 3.78 -3.46 13.98
N GLY A 285 3.52 -2.79 12.85
CA GLY A 285 3.88 -1.38 12.66
C GLY A 285 5.21 -1.15 11.95
N ASP A 286 5.41 -1.78 10.80
CA ASP A 286 6.54 -1.45 9.91
C ASP A 286 6.23 -0.19 9.09
N ALA A 287 6.51 0.97 9.66
CA ALA A 287 6.22 2.27 9.03
C ALA A 287 7.03 2.53 7.73
N GLN A 288 7.98 1.66 7.37
CA GLN A 288 8.78 1.79 6.16
C GLN A 288 8.19 1.04 4.97
N LEU A 289 7.26 0.11 5.20
CA LEU A 289 6.66 -0.71 4.16
C LEU A 289 5.16 -0.51 4.12
N GLU A 290 4.60 -0.57 2.91
CA GLU A 290 3.16 -0.59 2.71
C GLU A 290 2.76 -1.74 1.79
N VAL A 291 1.50 -2.15 1.87
CA VAL A 291 0.89 -3.16 0.99
C VAL A 291 -0.19 -2.51 0.16
N ILE A 292 0.00 -2.50 -1.15
CA ILE A 292 -0.99 -2.08 -2.13
C ILE A 292 -1.63 -3.32 -2.79
N GLU A 293 -2.89 -3.21 -3.17
CA GLU A 293 -3.62 -4.31 -3.82
C GLU A 293 -3.05 -4.59 -5.23
N PHE A 294 -2.86 -5.86 -5.56
CA PHE A 294 -2.63 -6.27 -6.94
C PHE A 294 -3.98 -6.37 -7.65
N ALA A 295 -4.33 -5.37 -8.43
CA ALA A 295 -5.65 -5.29 -9.07
C ALA A 295 -6.00 -6.55 -9.91
N GLY A 296 -7.22 -7.06 -9.72
CA GLY A 296 -7.74 -8.21 -10.48
C GLY A 296 -7.08 -9.54 -10.12
N SER A 297 -6.74 -9.72 -8.84
CA SER A 297 -6.07 -10.93 -8.33
C SER A 297 -6.87 -11.66 -7.25
N GLN A 298 -8.19 -11.54 -7.23
CA GLN A 298 -9.04 -12.24 -6.26
C GLN A 298 -8.77 -13.76 -6.30
N GLN A 299 -8.60 -14.35 -5.11
CA GLN A 299 -8.33 -15.76 -4.89
C GLN A 299 -9.24 -16.30 -3.79
N GLU A 300 -9.53 -17.58 -3.89
CA GLU A 300 -10.28 -18.32 -2.88
C GLU A 300 -9.37 -19.39 -2.28
N TYR A 301 -9.37 -19.49 -0.95
CA TYR A 301 -8.64 -20.48 -0.20
C TYR A 301 -9.57 -21.62 0.19
N ALA A 302 -9.10 -22.84 -0.04
CA ALA A 302 -9.78 -24.07 0.33
C ALA A 302 -8.79 -25.05 0.97
N LEU A 303 -9.32 -26.07 1.63
CA LEU A 303 -8.52 -27.22 2.03
C LEU A 303 -8.22 -28.04 0.77
N GLY A 304 -6.97 -28.45 0.62
CA GLY A 304 -6.58 -29.38 -0.43
C GLY A 304 -6.94 -30.81 -0.05
N LEU A 305 -7.41 -31.60 -0.99
CA LEU A 305 -7.84 -32.98 -0.79
C LEU A 305 -7.15 -33.87 -1.82
N ARG A 306 -6.77 -35.08 -1.43
CA ARG A 306 -6.39 -36.09 -2.42
C ARG A 306 -7.59 -36.40 -3.32
N GLU A 307 -7.33 -36.84 -4.55
CA GLU A 307 -8.39 -37.28 -5.45
C GLU A 307 -9.26 -38.36 -4.79
N ASP A 308 -10.57 -38.29 -5.06
CA ASP A 308 -11.59 -39.22 -4.56
C ASP A 308 -11.61 -39.33 -3.02
N PHE A 309 -11.35 -38.22 -2.31
CA PHE A 309 -11.42 -38.19 -0.84
C PHE A 309 -12.82 -38.61 -0.34
N PRO A 310 -12.97 -39.79 0.31
CA PRO A 310 -14.29 -40.37 0.59
C PRO A 310 -15.15 -39.49 1.50
N GLN A 311 -14.53 -38.77 2.42
CA GLN A 311 -15.19 -37.92 3.40
C GLN A 311 -15.40 -36.48 2.90
N ARG A 312 -15.21 -36.19 1.60
CA ARG A 312 -15.32 -34.83 1.03
C ARG A 312 -16.66 -34.16 1.31
N GLU A 313 -17.77 -34.89 1.18
CA GLU A 313 -19.10 -34.32 1.42
C GLU A 313 -19.32 -33.99 2.90
N ALA A 314 -18.93 -34.89 3.80
CA ALA A 314 -19.02 -34.65 5.24
C ALA A 314 -18.14 -33.46 5.66
N LEU A 315 -16.93 -33.36 5.11
CA LEU A 315 -16.03 -32.22 5.27
C LEU A 315 -16.71 -30.91 4.84
N ASN A 316 -17.26 -30.88 3.63
CA ASN A 316 -17.89 -29.69 3.05
C ASN A 316 -19.11 -29.23 3.85
N GLN A 317 -19.94 -30.16 4.35
CA GLN A 317 -21.07 -29.83 5.22
C GLN A 317 -20.62 -29.19 6.54
N SER A 318 -19.62 -29.76 7.21
CA SER A 318 -19.05 -29.18 8.43
C SER A 318 -18.36 -27.85 8.18
N LEU A 319 -17.64 -27.72 7.07
CA LEU A 319 -16.95 -26.49 6.68
C LEU A 319 -17.93 -25.33 6.47
N LEU A 320 -19.05 -25.58 5.77
CA LEU A 320 -20.11 -24.59 5.59
C LEU A 320 -20.77 -24.22 6.93
N ALA A 321 -21.00 -25.20 7.82
CA ALA A 321 -21.57 -24.93 9.13
C ALA A 321 -20.65 -24.06 9.99
N GLU A 322 -19.34 -24.34 10.02
CA GLU A 322 -18.35 -23.57 10.78
C GLU A 322 -18.18 -22.16 10.22
N THR A 323 -18.02 -22.01 8.90
CA THR A 323 -17.79 -20.69 8.27
C THR A 323 -19.00 -19.74 8.36
N GLN A 324 -20.21 -20.26 8.53
CA GLN A 324 -21.42 -19.48 8.78
C GLN A 324 -21.62 -19.12 10.27
N ALA A 325 -20.87 -19.75 11.18
CA ALA A 325 -21.01 -19.51 12.60
C ALA A 325 -20.38 -18.17 13.01
N ALA A 326 -20.93 -17.56 14.07
CA ALA A 326 -20.35 -16.33 14.65
C ALA A 326 -18.94 -16.55 15.23
N SER A 327 -18.61 -17.79 15.64
CA SER A 327 -17.27 -18.19 16.08
C SER A 327 -16.21 -17.91 15.01
N TRP A 328 -16.52 -18.22 13.75
CA TRP A 328 -15.61 -18.02 12.64
C TRP A 328 -15.24 -16.57 12.42
N GLN A 329 -16.23 -15.66 12.50
CA GLN A 329 -16.00 -14.22 12.40
C GLN A 329 -15.07 -13.71 13.51
N MET A 330 -15.22 -14.22 14.74
CA MET A 330 -14.32 -13.90 15.85
C MET A 330 -12.91 -14.44 15.63
N THR A 331 -12.76 -15.62 15.05
CA THR A 331 -11.46 -16.19 14.69
C THR A 331 -10.77 -15.37 13.60
N LEU A 332 -11.49 -15.00 12.53
CA LEU A 332 -10.99 -14.11 11.48
C LEU A 332 -10.49 -12.79 12.08
N GLN A 333 -11.31 -12.14 12.91
CA GLN A 333 -10.93 -10.87 13.56
C GLN A 333 -9.70 -11.00 14.46
N ARG A 334 -9.56 -12.12 15.17
CA ARG A 334 -8.41 -12.39 16.05
C ARG A 334 -7.10 -12.47 15.28
N TYR A 335 -7.12 -13.13 14.12
CA TYR A 335 -5.92 -13.38 13.32
C TYR A 335 -5.60 -12.26 12.34
N LEU A 336 -6.62 -11.68 11.68
CA LEU A 336 -6.45 -10.72 10.58
C LEU A 336 -6.73 -9.27 10.99
N GLY A 337 -7.29 -9.02 12.17
CA GLY A 337 -7.71 -7.69 12.60
C GLY A 337 -9.06 -7.27 11.99
N GLN A 338 -9.40 -5.98 12.12
CA GLN A 338 -10.55 -5.42 11.41
C GLN A 338 -10.17 -5.21 9.95
N GLN A 339 -10.83 -5.94 9.05
CA GLN A 339 -10.80 -5.69 7.61
C GLN A 339 -11.65 -4.47 7.25
#